data_AF-A0A0S2F5H4-F1
#
_entry.id   AF-A0A0S2F5H4-F1
#
_cell.length_a   1.000
_cell.length_b   1.000
_cell.length_c   1.000
_cell.angle_alpha   90.00
_cell.angle_beta   90.00
_cell.angle_gamma   90.00
#
_symmetry.space_group_name_H-M   'P 1'
#
loop_
_entity.id
_entity.type
_entity.pdbx_description
1 polymer ?
#
loop_
_entity_poly.entity_id
_entity_poly.type
_entity_poly.pdbx_seq_one_letter_code
_entity_poly.pdbx_strand_id
1 'polypeptide(L)'
;MGFRLEEKTLSSGEKVTLVHWENESPTKHGETLQERTWKDSDTRSSLGFYDATSEYMHNDWAQKHMSPQGVTVPDAGSLLLYHHAETDTWHSADALDIDHVDQWKDHFDKLEVASHADAHMAYNDTSNLRLLPAPVNRAREAAFRILEEHGADSEEWKGWVEKRFGFDADADRPGFDPDNDGAKRKRTTMEQSWSADDGRKGLSFDAAVLGKWYESKLEESHVDTVTLKSPTSGKMIPVPLFYCAASGQLCTRDALDIDHEVPFELLAKKMEEHGGPDGLSKADALDGYNETSNLRLVGRSVNSSHEYEMDAEGNYRDEEEPEQPGEFDGLIASDDEDEELSPETIGELQALGRAYRVPEMRVDNPGHRDHDLYEQALGCLGNTDIGRGMSESERKNAAGSLTLAAKNFNLDCIDAVATDNQDKSKLFAIQGDPRNANYVWIPVEGAKQQSLEQSTVGLNQLAYEREQQGQQQTQQRTQNAMTM
;
A
#
# COMPACT_ATOMS: atom_id res chain seq x y z
N MET A 1 5.20 -31.66 7.81
CA MET A 1 4.76 -30.61 8.74
C MET A 1 3.30 -30.86 9.06
N GLY A 2 2.84 -30.53 10.26
CA GLY A 2 1.49 -30.89 10.66
C GLY A 2 1.04 -30.20 11.93
N PHE A 3 -0.27 -30.15 12.10
CA PHE A 3 -0.96 -29.54 13.22
C PHE A 3 -1.50 -30.59 14.19
N ARG A 4 -1.84 -30.16 15.41
CA ARG A 4 -2.54 -30.95 16.41
C ARG A 4 -3.66 -30.13 17.03
N LEU A 5 -4.88 -30.65 16.98
CA LEU A 5 -6.01 -30.07 17.68
C LEU A 5 -5.96 -30.45 19.17
N GLU A 6 -6.25 -29.48 20.03
CA GLU A 6 -6.37 -29.63 21.48
C GLU A 6 -7.74 -29.14 21.93
N GLU A 7 -8.47 -29.99 22.64
CA GLU A 7 -9.71 -29.59 23.31
C GLU A 7 -9.36 -28.86 24.62
N LYS A 8 -9.88 -27.65 24.81
CA LYS A 8 -9.76 -26.88 26.04
C LYS A 8 -11.13 -26.68 26.68
N THR A 9 -11.17 -26.80 28.00
CA THR A 9 -12.36 -26.50 28.80
C THR A 9 -12.27 -25.06 29.31
N LEU A 10 -13.31 -24.29 29.05
CA LEU A 10 -13.49 -22.92 29.53
C LEU A 10 -13.92 -22.90 31.00
N SER A 11 -13.92 -21.72 31.62
CA SER A 11 -14.37 -21.56 33.01
C SER A 11 -15.84 -21.97 33.24
N SER A 12 -16.68 -21.90 32.20
CA SER A 12 -18.07 -22.36 32.22
C SER A 12 -18.22 -23.89 32.26
N GLY A 13 -17.17 -24.62 31.89
CA GLY A 13 -17.20 -26.07 31.66
C GLY A 13 -17.47 -26.47 30.21
N GLU A 14 -17.83 -25.49 29.35
CA GLU A 14 -17.92 -25.67 27.91
C GLU A 14 -16.54 -25.89 27.27
N LYS A 15 -16.52 -26.38 26.03
CA LYS A 15 -15.29 -26.78 25.36
C LYS A 15 -15.09 -26.10 24.03
N VAL A 16 -13.82 -25.82 23.73
CA VAL A 16 -13.37 -25.24 22.46
C VAL A 16 -12.24 -26.08 21.88
N THR A 17 -12.07 -26.03 20.56
CA THR A 17 -10.99 -26.73 19.86
C THR A 17 -9.93 -25.73 19.41
N LEU A 18 -8.78 -25.75 20.09
CA LEU A 18 -7.62 -24.93 19.71
C LEU A 18 -6.63 -25.76 18.88
N VAL A 19 -5.67 -25.09 18.24
CA VAL A 19 -4.70 -25.74 17.37
C VAL A 19 -3.26 -25.39 17.75
N HIS A 20 -2.41 -26.42 17.76
CA HIS A 20 -0.98 -26.27 17.63
C HIS A 20 -0.60 -26.44 16.17
N TRP A 21 0.21 -25.53 15.65
CA TRP A 21 0.69 -25.60 14.27
C TRP A 21 2.22 -25.61 14.27
N GLU A 22 2.81 -26.71 13.82
CA GLU A 22 4.25 -26.96 13.93
C GLU A 22 4.81 -26.73 15.36
N ASN A 23 5.63 -25.69 15.53
CA ASN A 23 6.24 -25.30 16.81
C ASN A 23 5.41 -24.25 17.56
N GLU A 24 4.36 -23.73 16.94
CA GLU A 24 3.48 -22.74 17.51
C GLU A 24 2.39 -23.42 18.34
N SER A 25 2.02 -22.75 19.42
CA SER A 25 1.01 -23.23 20.36
C SER A 25 0.00 -22.13 20.61
N PRO A 26 -1.24 -22.47 21.00
CA PRO A 26 -2.20 -21.48 21.44
C PRO A 26 -1.61 -20.58 22.52
N THR A 27 -1.90 -19.28 22.42
CA THR A 27 -1.39 -18.28 23.35
C THR A 27 -1.75 -18.64 24.79
N LYS A 28 -0.76 -18.57 25.67
CA LYS A 28 -0.97 -18.80 27.11
C LYS A 28 -1.37 -17.49 27.78
N HIS A 29 -2.58 -17.44 28.31
CA HIS A 29 -3.06 -16.28 29.05
C HIS A 29 -2.48 -16.24 30.47
N GLY A 30 -1.96 -15.09 30.89
CA GLY A 30 -1.55 -14.84 32.27
C GLY A 30 -2.74 -14.68 33.21
N GLU A 31 -2.46 -14.68 34.53
CA GLU A 31 -3.45 -14.56 35.61
C GLU A 31 -4.38 -13.35 35.41
N THR A 32 -3.84 -12.21 34.97
CA THR A 32 -4.61 -11.00 34.68
C THR A 32 -5.78 -11.23 33.72
N LEU A 33 -5.56 -11.95 32.61
CA LEU A 33 -6.63 -12.20 31.62
C LEU A 33 -7.57 -13.33 32.06
N GLN A 34 -7.09 -14.26 32.88
CA GLN A 34 -7.91 -15.31 33.46
C GLN A 34 -8.89 -14.76 34.51
N GLU A 35 -8.48 -13.76 35.27
CA GLU A 35 -9.33 -13.13 36.31
C GLU A 35 -10.16 -11.97 35.79
N ARG A 36 -9.74 -11.31 34.71
CA ARG A 36 -10.49 -10.19 34.12
C ARG A 36 -11.78 -10.71 33.49
N THR A 37 -12.91 -10.31 34.06
CA THR A 37 -14.25 -10.62 33.56
C THR A 37 -14.49 -10.03 32.17
N TRP A 38 -15.02 -10.85 31.27
CA TRP A 38 -15.56 -10.40 29.98
C TRP A 38 -16.94 -9.76 30.18
N LYS A 39 -17.19 -8.62 29.53
CA LYS A 39 -18.44 -7.87 29.63
C LYS A 39 -19.02 -7.63 28.24
N ASP A 40 -20.34 -7.44 28.16
CA ASP A 40 -21.03 -7.12 26.89
C ASP A 40 -20.52 -5.84 26.22
N SER A 41 -19.91 -4.94 27.00
CA SER A 41 -19.27 -3.71 26.51
C SER A 41 -17.87 -3.93 25.96
N ASP A 42 -17.25 -5.09 26.17
CA ASP A 42 -15.93 -5.39 25.60
C ASP A 42 -16.06 -5.64 24.09
N THR A 43 -15.07 -5.18 23.35
CA THR A 43 -15.07 -5.11 21.89
C THR A 43 -14.07 -6.08 21.27
N ARG A 44 -14.24 -6.31 19.97
CA ARG A 44 -13.33 -7.14 19.16
C ARG A 44 -11.89 -6.66 19.22
N SER A 45 -11.61 -5.36 19.41
CA SER A 45 -10.25 -4.81 19.51
C SER A 45 -9.41 -5.40 20.66
N SER A 46 -10.05 -6.05 21.65
CA SER A 46 -9.33 -6.78 22.70
C SER A 46 -9.04 -8.24 22.36
N LEU A 47 -9.44 -8.71 21.18
CA LEU A 47 -9.35 -10.09 20.72
C LEU A 47 -8.51 -10.16 19.44
N GLY A 48 -7.85 -11.30 19.24
CA GLY A 48 -7.06 -11.57 18.05
C GLY A 48 -6.92 -13.06 17.83
N PHE A 49 -6.63 -13.44 16.59
CA PHE A 49 -6.25 -14.81 16.29
C PHE A 49 -4.85 -15.10 16.84
N TYR A 50 -4.65 -16.30 17.37
CA TYR A 50 -3.33 -16.79 17.69
C TYR A 50 -2.59 -17.09 16.39
N ASP A 51 -1.26 -16.89 16.38
CA ASP A 51 -0.40 -17.24 15.25
C ASP A 51 -0.64 -18.68 14.78
N ALA A 52 -0.67 -19.63 15.74
CA ALA A 52 -0.94 -21.04 15.45
C ALA A 52 -2.31 -21.28 14.79
N THR A 53 -3.32 -20.46 15.11
CA THR A 53 -4.64 -20.51 14.50
C THR A 53 -4.59 -19.96 13.08
N SER A 54 -3.99 -18.80 12.88
CA SER A 54 -3.83 -18.18 11.57
C SER A 54 -3.08 -19.08 10.60
N GLU A 55 -1.92 -19.59 11.00
CA GLU A 55 -1.12 -20.50 10.20
C GLU A 55 -1.87 -21.80 9.87
N TYR A 56 -2.58 -22.38 10.83
CA TYR A 56 -3.42 -23.55 10.58
C TYR A 56 -4.51 -23.27 9.55
N MET A 57 -5.20 -22.13 9.66
CA MET A 57 -6.32 -21.80 8.79
C MET A 57 -5.84 -21.59 7.35
N HIS A 58 -4.86 -20.71 7.12
CA HIS A 58 -4.37 -20.39 5.78
C HIS A 58 -3.63 -21.54 5.09
N ASN A 59 -3.06 -22.49 5.84
CA ASN A 59 -2.35 -23.64 5.28
C ASN A 59 -3.20 -24.92 5.26
N ASP A 60 -3.31 -25.60 6.40
CA ASP A 60 -3.86 -26.95 6.51
C ASP A 60 -5.38 -26.99 6.37
N TRP A 61 -6.09 -26.00 6.92
CA TRP A 61 -7.54 -25.92 6.79
C TRP A 61 -7.94 -25.58 5.35
N ALA A 62 -7.33 -24.55 4.75
CA ALA A 62 -7.58 -24.15 3.37
C ALA A 62 -7.32 -25.30 2.40
N GLN A 63 -6.20 -26.01 2.57
CA GLN A 63 -5.85 -27.16 1.73
C GLN A 63 -6.91 -28.26 1.76
N LYS A 64 -7.59 -28.47 2.89
CA LYS A 64 -8.59 -29.53 3.06
C LYS A 64 -9.98 -29.13 2.59
N HIS A 65 -10.33 -27.85 2.67
CA HIS A 65 -11.70 -27.39 2.49
C HIS A 65 -11.90 -26.55 1.21
N MET A 66 -10.83 -26.02 0.60
CA MET A 66 -10.92 -25.07 -0.51
C MET A 66 -10.22 -25.56 -1.80
N SER A 67 -10.16 -26.87 -2.04
CA SER A 67 -9.72 -27.48 -3.32
C SER A 67 -8.52 -26.79 -3.99
N PRO A 68 -7.33 -26.79 -3.36
CA PRO A 68 -6.21 -26.00 -3.84
C PRO A 68 -5.67 -26.48 -5.18
N GLN A 69 -5.25 -25.54 -6.02
CA GLN A 69 -4.67 -25.77 -7.34
C GLN A 69 -3.41 -24.93 -7.52
N GLY A 70 -2.27 -25.60 -7.71
CA GLY A 70 -1.02 -24.94 -8.06
C GLY A 70 -1.07 -24.45 -9.50
N VAL A 71 -0.59 -23.23 -9.73
CA VAL A 71 -0.43 -22.64 -11.06
C VAL A 71 0.97 -22.06 -11.21
N THR A 72 1.48 -22.10 -12.43
CA THR A 72 2.79 -21.56 -12.79
C THR A 72 2.61 -20.67 -14.01
N VAL A 73 3.03 -19.42 -13.88
CA VAL A 73 3.05 -18.44 -14.96
C VAL A 73 4.50 -18.36 -15.47
N PRO A 74 4.76 -18.60 -16.77
CA PRO A 74 6.10 -18.46 -17.34
C PRO A 74 6.72 -17.11 -17.00
N ASP A 75 7.99 -17.12 -16.59
CA ASP A 75 8.78 -15.94 -16.25
C ASP A 75 8.27 -15.07 -15.08
N ALA A 76 7.11 -15.41 -14.48
CA ALA A 76 6.51 -14.66 -13.38
C ALA A 76 6.42 -15.42 -12.05
N GLY A 77 6.42 -16.75 -12.08
CA GLY A 77 6.53 -17.57 -10.87
C GLY A 77 5.39 -18.57 -10.71
N SER A 78 5.13 -18.96 -9.47
CA SER A 78 4.08 -19.94 -9.14
C SER A 78 3.33 -19.50 -7.91
N LEU A 79 2.03 -19.81 -7.88
CA LEU A 79 1.18 -19.57 -6.73
C LEU A 79 0.23 -20.74 -6.51
N LEU A 80 -0.29 -20.85 -5.30
CA LEU A 80 -1.35 -21.77 -4.94
C LEU A 80 -2.67 -20.99 -4.90
N LEU A 81 -3.65 -21.45 -5.66
CA LEU A 81 -4.99 -20.88 -5.68
C LEU A 81 -5.96 -21.79 -4.94
N TYR A 82 -6.90 -21.19 -4.22
CA TYR A 82 -7.93 -21.87 -3.44
C TYR A 82 -9.29 -21.55 -4.04
N HIS A 83 -10.10 -22.58 -4.25
CA HIS A 83 -11.45 -22.44 -4.79
C HIS A 83 -12.45 -22.22 -3.64
N HIS A 84 -13.24 -21.17 -3.76
CA HIS A 84 -14.35 -20.90 -2.87
C HIS A 84 -15.66 -21.38 -3.49
N ALA A 85 -16.31 -22.35 -2.83
CA ALA A 85 -17.42 -23.09 -3.41
C ALA A 85 -18.68 -22.24 -3.63
N GLU A 86 -18.96 -21.27 -2.75
CA GLU A 86 -20.21 -20.50 -2.74
C GLU A 86 -20.21 -19.40 -3.81
N THR A 87 -19.06 -18.77 -4.04
CA THR A 87 -18.88 -17.75 -5.11
C THR A 87 -18.45 -18.38 -6.44
N ASP A 88 -18.02 -19.64 -6.42
CA ASP A 88 -17.43 -20.34 -7.56
C ASP A 88 -16.23 -19.60 -8.17
N THR A 89 -15.31 -19.12 -7.31
CA THR A 89 -14.15 -18.30 -7.69
C THR A 89 -12.84 -18.85 -7.11
N TRP A 90 -11.72 -18.37 -7.64
CA TRP A 90 -10.36 -18.79 -7.24
C TRP A 90 -9.60 -17.62 -6.63
N HIS A 91 -8.87 -17.89 -5.55
CA HIS A 91 -8.26 -16.86 -4.70
C HIS A 91 -6.84 -17.24 -4.31
N SER A 92 -5.93 -16.28 -4.24
CA SER A 92 -4.66 -16.46 -3.54
C SER A 92 -4.89 -16.55 -2.02
N ALA A 93 -3.94 -17.11 -1.28
CA ALA A 93 -4.03 -17.20 0.19
C ALA A 93 -4.29 -15.83 0.84
N ASP A 94 -3.63 -14.78 0.34
CA ASP A 94 -3.74 -13.39 0.80
C ASP A 94 -5.13 -12.78 0.59
N ALA A 95 -5.97 -13.38 -0.24
CA ALA A 95 -7.35 -12.93 -0.44
C ALA A 95 -8.34 -13.58 0.54
N LEU A 96 -7.88 -14.47 1.42
CA LEU A 96 -8.73 -15.25 2.33
C LEU A 96 -8.68 -14.69 3.75
N ASP A 97 -9.86 -14.34 4.28
CA ASP A 97 -10.04 -13.92 5.66
C ASP A 97 -10.52 -15.08 6.52
N ILE A 98 -10.01 -15.13 7.75
CA ILE A 98 -10.56 -15.99 8.80
C ILE A 98 -11.79 -15.30 9.38
N ASP A 99 -12.91 -16.00 9.34
CA ASP A 99 -14.18 -15.54 9.87
C ASP A 99 -14.82 -16.63 10.74
N HIS A 100 -15.74 -16.22 11.61
CA HIS A 100 -16.51 -17.14 12.43
C HIS A 100 -17.75 -17.63 11.68
N VAL A 101 -18.05 -18.93 11.79
CA VAL A 101 -19.24 -19.55 11.21
C VAL A 101 -20.49 -18.94 11.85
N ASP A 102 -20.61 -19.09 13.16
CA ASP A 102 -21.54 -18.32 14.00
C ASP A 102 -20.90 -16.98 14.38
N GLN A 103 -21.67 -15.90 14.44
CA GLN A 103 -21.13 -14.61 14.92
C GLN A 103 -20.47 -14.80 16.29
N TRP A 104 -19.27 -14.23 16.45
CA TRP A 104 -18.43 -14.51 17.62
C TRP A 104 -19.11 -14.17 18.96
N LYS A 105 -19.97 -13.14 19.01
CA LYS A 105 -20.77 -12.81 20.20
C LYS A 105 -21.78 -13.90 20.53
N ASP A 106 -22.53 -14.37 19.53
CA ASP A 106 -23.49 -15.47 19.70
C ASP A 106 -22.75 -16.76 20.12
N HIS A 107 -21.54 -16.98 19.62
CA HIS A 107 -20.69 -18.09 20.04
C HIS A 107 -20.25 -17.96 21.50
N PHE A 108 -19.89 -16.75 21.94
CA PHE A 108 -19.51 -16.49 23.33
C PHE A 108 -20.68 -16.71 24.28
N ASP A 109 -21.89 -16.29 23.89
CA ASP A 109 -23.12 -16.50 24.66
C ASP A 109 -23.42 -17.99 24.81
N LYS A 110 -23.27 -18.78 23.73
CA LYS A 110 -23.44 -20.24 23.76
C LYS A 110 -22.43 -20.93 24.67
N LEU A 111 -21.20 -20.42 24.71
CA LEU A 111 -20.09 -20.97 25.50
C LEU A 111 -20.06 -20.43 26.95
N GLU A 112 -20.95 -19.50 27.29
CA GLU A 112 -21.00 -18.82 28.58
C GLU A 112 -19.62 -18.22 28.97
N VAL A 113 -19.00 -17.48 28.05
CA VAL A 113 -17.68 -16.86 28.24
C VAL A 113 -17.68 -15.94 29.48
N ALA A 114 -16.82 -16.24 30.45
CA ALA A 114 -16.77 -15.55 31.73
C ALA A 114 -15.57 -14.60 31.90
N SER A 115 -14.46 -14.89 31.22
CA SER A 115 -13.19 -14.16 31.35
C SER A 115 -12.62 -13.77 29.99
N HIS A 116 -11.69 -12.82 29.96
CA HIS A 116 -10.95 -12.51 28.74
C HIS A 116 -10.16 -13.72 28.22
N ALA A 117 -9.59 -14.55 29.10
CA ALA A 117 -8.93 -15.78 28.67
C ALA A 117 -9.90 -16.75 27.96
N ASP A 118 -11.13 -16.90 28.48
CA ASP A 118 -12.17 -17.68 27.82
C ASP A 118 -12.57 -17.05 26.48
N ALA A 119 -12.69 -15.73 26.43
CA ALA A 119 -13.01 -14.99 25.20
C ALA A 119 -11.96 -15.21 24.11
N HIS A 120 -10.66 -15.08 24.43
CA HIS A 120 -9.58 -15.35 23.48
C HIS A 120 -9.62 -16.81 22.99
N MET A 121 -9.86 -17.78 23.88
CA MET A 121 -9.95 -19.19 23.50
C MET A 121 -11.18 -19.48 22.63
N ALA A 122 -12.35 -18.94 22.97
CA ALA A 122 -13.58 -19.07 22.18
C ALA A 122 -13.46 -18.40 20.81
N TYR A 123 -12.78 -17.25 20.74
CA TYR A 123 -12.52 -16.55 19.49
C TYR A 123 -11.61 -17.36 18.54
N ASN A 124 -10.74 -18.20 19.10
CA ASN A 124 -9.82 -19.07 18.39
C ASN A 124 -10.31 -20.53 18.28
N ASP A 125 -11.59 -20.78 18.54
CA ASP A 125 -12.18 -22.10 18.43
C ASP A 125 -12.28 -22.50 16.96
N THR A 126 -11.34 -23.31 16.49
CA THR A 126 -11.26 -23.81 15.11
C THR A 126 -12.51 -24.54 14.63
N SER A 127 -13.38 -25.00 15.54
CA SER A 127 -14.66 -25.60 15.17
C SER A 127 -15.72 -24.58 14.71
N ASN A 128 -15.54 -23.30 15.08
CA ASN A 128 -16.37 -22.18 14.67
C ASN A 128 -15.66 -21.25 13.68
N LEU A 129 -14.54 -21.67 13.06
CA LEU A 129 -13.82 -20.86 12.08
C LEU A 129 -13.98 -21.40 10.66
N ARG A 130 -13.91 -20.49 9.70
CA ARG A 130 -13.86 -20.75 8.25
C ARG A 130 -12.96 -19.74 7.56
N LEU A 131 -12.57 -20.05 6.32
CA LEU A 131 -11.98 -19.08 5.41
C LEU A 131 -12.97 -18.70 4.33
N LEU A 132 -13.00 -17.40 4.01
CA LEU A 132 -13.81 -16.83 2.94
C LEU A 132 -13.00 -15.79 2.17
N PRO A 133 -13.34 -15.49 0.90
CA PRO A 133 -12.77 -14.36 0.20
C PRO A 133 -13.08 -13.05 0.92
N ALA A 134 -12.08 -12.19 1.03
CA ALA A 134 -12.13 -10.90 1.69
C ALA A 134 -13.34 -10.03 1.30
N PRO A 135 -13.68 -9.85 0.00
CA PRO A 135 -14.87 -9.10 -0.38
C PRO A 135 -16.20 -9.72 0.08
N VAL A 136 -16.26 -11.04 0.26
CA VAL A 136 -17.43 -11.72 0.83
C VAL A 136 -17.51 -11.43 2.32
N ASN A 137 -16.40 -11.53 3.04
CA ASN A 137 -16.35 -11.29 4.48
C ASN A 137 -16.78 -9.86 4.83
N ARG A 138 -16.19 -8.85 4.15
CA ARG A 138 -16.52 -7.42 4.35
C ARG A 138 -17.98 -7.07 4.02
N ALA A 139 -18.60 -7.82 3.11
CA ALA A 139 -19.98 -7.60 2.68
C ALA A 139 -20.90 -8.75 3.08
N ARG A 140 -20.57 -9.48 4.16
CA ARG A 140 -21.18 -10.78 4.51
C ARG A 140 -22.70 -10.75 4.46
N GLU A 141 -23.32 -9.82 5.19
CA GLU A 141 -24.78 -9.73 5.24
C GLU A 141 -25.39 -9.39 3.87
N ALA A 142 -24.82 -8.44 3.15
CA ALA A 142 -25.30 -8.05 1.84
C ALA A 142 -25.10 -9.14 0.79
N ALA A 143 -23.97 -9.85 0.82
CA ALA A 143 -23.64 -10.95 -0.06
C ALA A 143 -24.57 -12.14 0.18
N PHE A 144 -24.71 -12.56 1.43
CA PHE A 144 -25.57 -13.69 1.76
C PHE A 144 -27.05 -13.37 1.62
N ARG A 145 -27.49 -12.14 1.84
CA ARG A 145 -28.86 -11.74 1.49
C ARG A 145 -29.16 -11.94 0.01
N ILE A 146 -28.28 -11.51 -0.88
CA ILE A 146 -28.45 -11.72 -2.34
C ILE A 146 -28.47 -13.23 -2.65
N LEU A 147 -27.55 -13.98 -2.05
CA LEU A 147 -27.45 -15.43 -2.25
C LEU A 147 -28.70 -16.18 -1.76
N GLU A 148 -29.24 -15.82 -0.59
CA GLU A 148 -30.44 -16.42 0.00
C GLU A 148 -31.71 -16.05 -0.75
N GLU A 149 -31.84 -14.78 -1.19
CA GLU A 149 -33.03 -14.29 -1.89
C GLU A 149 -33.10 -14.77 -3.34
N HIS A 150 -31.96 -14.78 -4.06
CA HIS A 150 -31.93 -15.02 -5.50
C HIS A 150 -31.30 -16.37 -5.89
N GLY A 151 -30.44 -16.94 -5.05
CA GLY A 151 -29.74 -18.20 -5.31
C GLY A 151 -28.43 -18.03 -6.08
N ALA A 152 -27.55 -19.05 -6.00
CA ALA A 152 -26.18 -19.03 -6.55
C ALA A 152 -26.10 -18.98 -8.09
N ASP A 153 -27.16 -19.39 -8.80
CA ASP A 153 -27.20 -19.35 -10.27
C ASP A 153 -27.87 -18.08 -10.84
N SER A 154 -28.30 -17.15 -9.96
CA SER A 154 -28.98 -15.92 -10.35
C SER A 154 -28.06 -14.92 -11.05
N GLU A 155 -28.64 -14.02 -11.85
CA GLU A 155 -27.88 -12.95 -12.51
C GLU A 155 -27.44 -11.89 -11.49
N GLU A 156 -28.20 -11.71 -10.42
CA GLU A 156 -27.90 -10.82 -9.30
C GLU A 156 -26.64 -11.29 -8.55
N TRP A 157 -26.54 -12.58 -8.24
CA TRP A 157 -25.35 -13.15 -7.62
C TRP A 157 -24.14 -13.10 -8.56
N LYS A 158 -24.31 -13.51 -9.82
CA LYS A 158 -23.23 -13.43 -10.82
C LYS A 158 -22.73 -12.00 -11.01
N GLY A 159 -23.62 -11.02 -11.09
CA GLY A 159 -23.25 -9.60 -11.19
C GLY A 159 -22.53 -9.10 -9.94
N TRP A 160 -22.92 -9.56 -8.75
CA TRP A 160 -22.23 -9.24 -7.50
C TRP A 160 -20.80 -9.80 -7.46
N VAL A 161 -20.63 -11.05 -7.90
CA VAL A 161 -19.33 -11.74 -8.01
C VAL A 161 -18.45 -11.04 -9.06
N GLU A 162 -18.96 -10.83 -10.28
CA GLU A 162 -18.21 -10.20 -11.37
C GLU A 162 -17.71 -8.81 -10.99
N LYS A 163 -18.55 -7.98 -10.34
CA LYS A 163 -18.16 -6.65 -9.89
C LYS A 163 -16.94 -6.66 -8.95
N ARG A 164 -16.82 -7.69 -8.10
CA ARG A 164 -15.80 -7.77 -7.02
C ARG A 164 -14.57 -8.58 -7.37
N PHE A 165 -14.70 -9.58 -8.24
CA PHE A 165 -13.60 -10.49 -8.58
C PHE A 165 -13.20 -10.41 -10.06
N GLY A 166 -14.10 -9.96 -10.93
CA GLY A 166 -13.86 -9.83 -12.36
C GLY A 166 -12.79 -8.78 -12.68
N PHE A 167 -12.09 -9.00 -13.78
CA PHE A 167 -11.16 -8.07 -14.39
C PHE A 167 -11.05 -8.36 -15.88
N ASP A 168 -11.28 -7.35 -16.70
CA ASP A 168 -11.15 -7.43 -18.15
C ASP A 168 -9.83 -6.77 -18.59
N ALA A 169 -8.83 -7.56 -18.97
CA ALA A 169 -7.52 -7.05 -19.37
C ALA A 169 -7.58 -6.21 -20.67
N ASP A 170 -8.62 -6.36 -21.48
CA ASP A 170 -8.77 -5.66 -22.75
C ASP A 170 -9.63 -4.38 -22.64
N ALA A 171 -10.20 -4.10 -21.47
CA ALA A 171 -11.03 -2.92 -21.25
C ALA A 171 -10.20 -1.63 -21.26
N ASP A 172 -10.68 -0.62 -22.00
CA ASP A 172 -10.10 0.72 -22.02
C ASP A 172 -10.36 1.44 -20.68
N ARG A 173 -9.29 1.65 -19.90
CA ARG A 173 -9.35 2.32 -18.60
C ARG A 173 -8.71 3.70 -18.70
N PRO A 174 -9.43 4.77 -18.34
CA PRO A 174 -8.81 6.08 -18.27
C PRO A 174 -7.78 6.09 -17.14
N GLY A 175 -6.55 6.49 -17.46
CA GLY A 175 -5.53 6.72 -16.45
C GLY A 175 -5.95 7.80 -15.45
N PHE A 176 -5.41 7.72 -14.24
CA PHE A 176 -5.62 8.75 -13.23
C PHE A 176 -4.92 10.05 -13.63
N ASP A 177 -5.65 11.17 -13.59
CA ASP A 177 -5.10 12.49 -13.87
C ASP A 177 -4.93 13.29 -12.56
N PRO A 178 -3.71 13.46 -12.03
CA PRO A 178 -3.48 14.18 -10.77
C PRO A 178 -4.03 15.60 -10.76
N ASP A 179 -4.19 16.23 -11.92
CA ASP A 179 -4.69 17.60 -12.02
C ASP A 179 -6.22 17.68 -11.95
N ASN A 180 -6.93 16.60 -12.30
CA ASN A 180 -8.40 16.59 -12.43
C ASN A 180 -9.10 15.59 -11.50
N ASP A 181 -8.39 14.55 -11.09
CA ASP A 181 -8.88 13.42 -10.29
C ASP A 181 -8.36 13.45 -8.84
N GLY A 182 -7.62 14.50 -8.46
CA GLY A 182 -7.16 14.72 -7.10
C GLY A 182 -8.29 14.96 -6.10
N ALA A 183 -7.93 15.00 -4.82
CA ALA A 183 -8.88 15.10 -3.74
C ALA A 183 -9.75 16.36 -3.81
N LYS A 184 -11.07 16.19 -3.63
CA LYS A 184 -12.02 17.31 -3.68
C LYS A 184 -12.03 18.05 -2.35
N ARG A 185 -11.52 19.29 -2.35
CA ARG A 185 -11.60 20.18 -1.20
C ARG A 185 -13.05 20.64 -0.98
N LYS A 186 -13.60 20.40 0.22
CA LYS A 186 -14.91 20.91 0.65
C LYS A 186 -14.71 22.00 1.69
N ARG A 187 -15.63 22.98 1.74
CA ARG A 187 -15.57 24.05 2.75
C ARG A 187 -15.53 23.48 4.17
N THR A 188 -16.29 22.42 4.43
CA THR A 188 -16.34 21.72 5.72
C THR A 188 -15.01 21.08 6.12
N THR A 189 -14.21 20.57 5.18
CA THR A 189 -12.89 19.98 5.47
C THR A 189 -11.79 21.02 5.55
N MET A 190 -11.95 22.16 4.87
CA MET A 190 -11.01 23.29 4.94
C MET A 190 -11.13 24.08 6.25
N GLU A 191 -12.32 24.14 6.86
CA GLU A 191 -12.56 24.84 8.13
C GLU A 191 -12.24 23.97 9.37
N GLN A 192 -12.05 22.66 9.19
CA GLN A 192 -11.69 21.74 10.26
C GLN A 192 -10.17 21.67 10.41
N SER A 193 -9.67 22.01 11.60
CA SER A 193 -8.27 21.78 11.97
C SER A 193 -7.97 20.29 12.04
N TRP A 194 -6.76 19.90 11.68
CA TRP A 194 -6.27 18.53 11.82
C TRP A 194 -4.81 18.55 12.30
N SER A 195 -4.43 17.58 13.14
CA SER A 195 -3.05 17.34 13.57
C SER A 195 -2.65 15.88 13.34
N ALA A 196 -1.35 15.59 13.37
CA ALA A 196 -0.83 14.22 13.24
C ALA A 196 -1.34 13.31 14.36
N ASP A 197 -1.70 13.88 15.52
CA ASP A 197 -2.30 13.15 16.64
C ASP A 197 -3.73 12.68 16.33
N ASP A 198 -4.44 13.34 15.40
CA ASP A 198 -5.76 12.86 14.92
C ASP A 198 -5.61 11.62 14.01
N GLY A 199 -4.41 11.39 13.47
CA GLY A 199 -4.08 10.24 12.65
C GLY A 199 -5.01 10.09 11.44
N ARG A 200 -5.34 8.83 11.09
CA ARG A 200 -6.20 8.52 9.93
C ARG A 200 -7.69 8.76 10.19
N LYS A 201 -8.08 9.17 11.40
CA LYS A 201 -9.49 9.23 11.79
C LYS A 201 -10.28 10.20 10.90
N GLY A 202 -11.26 9.65 10.20
CA GLY A 202 -12.12 10.41 9.28
C GLY A 202 -11.43 10.86 7.99
N LEU A 203 -10.28 10.26 7.65
CA LEU A 203 -9.68 10.30 6.31
C LEU A 203 -10.10 9.05 5.54
N SER A 204 -10.27 9.17 4.23
CA SER A 204 -10.64 8.06 3.35
C SER A 204 -10.10 8.29 1.96
N PHE A 205 -9.94 7.20 1.20
CA PHE A 205 -9.62 7.31 -0.22
C PHE A 205 -10.79 7.91 -0.99
N ASP A 206 -10.48 8.83 -1.90
CA ASP A 206 -11.46 9.47 -2.76
C ASP A 206 -11.96 8.52 -3.86
N ALA A 207 -13.16 8.81 -4.37
CA ALA A 207 -13.80 7.99 -5.40
C ALA A 207 -12.96 7.81 -6.67
N ALA A 208 -12.16 8.82 -7.04
CA ALA A 208 -11.27 8.73 -8.19
C ALA A 208 -10.02 7.87 -7.89
N VAL A 209 -9.54 7.85 -6.64
CA VAL A 209 -8.48 6.96 -6.20
C VAL A 209 -8.97 5.50 -6.16
N LEU A 210 -10.11 5.26 -5.51
CA LEU A 210 -10.76 3.93 -5.42
C LEU A 210 -11.22 3.40 -6.78
N GLY A 211 -11.49 4.28 -7.74
CA GLY A 211 -11.94 3.93 -9.08
C GLY A 211 -10.81 3.96 -10.10
N LYS A 212 -10.49 5.15 -10.61
CA LYS A 212 -9.56 5.32 -11.73
C LYS A 212 -8.14 4.91 -11.39
N TRP A 213 -7.60 5.39 -10.27
CA TRP A 213 -6.22 5.07 -9.90
C TRP A 213 -6.06 3.57 -9.62
N TYR A 214 -6.94 3.00 -8.81
CA TYR A 214 -6.92 1.57 -8.50
C TYR A 214 -7.00 0.70 -9.76
N GLU A 215 -7.94 0.96 -10.65
CA GLU A 215 -8.10 0.18 -11.89
C GLU A 215 -6.93 0.38 -12.87
N SER A 216 -6.38 1.60 -12.97
CA SER A 216 -5.16 1.86 -13.75
C SER A 216 -3.95 1.09 -13.19
N LYS A 217 -3.81 1.02 -11.85
CA LYS A 217 -2.74 0.26 -11.21
C LYS A 217 -2.94 -1.25 -11.28
N LEU A 218 -4.18 -1.72 -11.29
CA LEU A 218 -4.49 -3.13 -11.58
C LEU A 218 -4.04 -3.49 -12.99
N GLU A 219 -4.30 -2.64 -13.98
CA GLU A 219 -3.81 -2.84 -15.34
C GLU A 219 -2.28 -2.88 -15.43
N GLU A 220 -1.59 -1.94 -14.77
CA GLU A 220 -0.13 -1.92 -14.72
C GLU A 220 0.47 -3.16 -14.02
N SER A 221 -0.22 -3.69 -13.01
CA SER A 221 0.23 -4.85 -12.22
C SER A 221 -0.23 -6.20 -12.77
N HIS A 222 -1.11 -6.22 -13.77
CA HIS A 222 -1.59 -7.44 -14.40
C HIS A 222 -0.44 -8.18 -15.09
N VAL A 223 -0.39 -9.50 -14.88
CA VAL A 223 0.68 -10.35 -15.39
C VAL A 223 0.16 -11.29 -16.47
N ASP A 224 -0.84 -12.09 -16.12
CA ASP A 224 -1.45 -13.07 -17.02
C ASP A 224 -2.82 -13.49 -16.46
N THR A 225 -3.58 -14.22 -17.27
CA THR A 225 -4.86 -14.81 -16.87
C THR A 225 -4.80 -16.32 -17.06
N VAL A 226 -4.80 -17.06 -15.95
CA VAL A 226 -4.84 -18.52 -15.99
C VAL A 226 -6.29 -19.00 -16.05
N THR A 227 -6.56 -20.06 -16.82
CA THR A 227 -7.91 -20.63 -16.89
C THR A 227 -7.99 -21.92 -16.08
N LEU A 228 -8.81 -21.92 -15.02
CA LEU A 228 -8.96 -23.06 -14.12
C LEU A 228 -10.35 -23.68 -14.19
N LYS A 229 -10.44 -24.99 -14.02
CA LYS A 229 -11.72 -25.69 -13.98
C LYS A 229 -12.31 -25.63 -12.58
N SER A 230 -13.50 -25.06 -12.44
CA SER A 230 -14.27 -25.10 -11.19
C SER A 230 -14.50 -26.53 -10.70
N PRO A 231 -14.17 -26.86 -9.44
CA PRO A 231 -14.56 -28.10 -8.79
C PRO A 231 -16.08 -28.22 -8.57
N THR A 232 -16.78 -27.10 -8.38
CA THR A 232 -18.22 -27.07 -8.08
C THR A 232 -19.07 -27.15 -9.34
N SER A 233 -18.82 -26.28 -10.32
CA SER A 233 -19.65 -26.17 -11.53
C SER A 233 -19.05 -26.86 -12.75
N GLY A 234 -17.77 -27.21 -12.73
CA GLY A 234 -17.04 -27.77 -13.87
C GLY A 234 -16.74 -26.76 -14.99
N LYS A 235 -17.12 -25.48 -14.83
CA LYS A 235 -16.84 -24.40 -15.79
C LYS A 235 -15.36 -24.06 -15.81
N MET A 236 -14.89 -23.57 -16.95
CA MET A 236 -13.55 -22.98 -17.06
C MET A 236 -13.66 -21.50 -16.68
N ILE A 237 -12.94 -21.10 -15.64
CA ILE A 237 -12.97 -19.77 -15.04
C ILE A 237 -11.64 -19.08 -15.35
N PRO A 238 -11.63 -17.90 -15.99
CA PRO A 238 -10.44 -17.07 -16.10
C PRO A 238 -10.11 -16.47 -14.72
N VAL A 239 -8.85 -16.57 -14.32
CA VAL A 239 -8.33 -16.06 -13.05
C VAL A 239 -7.20 -15.08 -13.38
N PRO A 240 -7.46 -13.76 -13.33
CA PRO A 240 -6.45 -12.74 -13.56
C PRO A 240 -5.48 -12.69 -12.38
N LEU A 241 -4.18 -12.60 -12.70
CA LEU A 241 -3.10 -12.61 -11.72
C LEU A 241 -2.31 -11.30 -11.81
N PHE A 242 -1.91 -10.81 -10.63
CA PHE A 242 -1.29 -9.50 -10.45
C PHE A 242 -0.06 -9.61 -9.55
N TYR A 243 0.90 -8.72 -9.74
CA TYR A 243 1.99 -8.55 -8.78
C TYR A 243 1.57 -7.64 -7.62
N CYS A 244 1.81 -8.10 -6.40
CA CYS A 244 1.85 -7.23 -5.23
C CYS A 244 3.11 -6.34 -5.30
N ALA A 245 2.94 -5.02 -5.22
CA ALA A 245 4.06 -4.08 -5.32
C ALA A 245 5.06 -4.22 -4.14
N ALA A 246 4.57 -4.58 -2.95
CA ALA A 246 5.41 -4.70 -1.76
C ALA A 246 6.16 -6.04 -1.67
N SER A 247 5.50 -7.16 -1.96
CA SER A 247 6.09 -8.51 -1.81
C SER A 247 6.66 -9.07 -3.12
N GLY A 248 6.26 -8.53 -4.27
CA GLY A 248 6.56 -9.09 -5.59
C GLY A 248 5.88 -10.43 -5.87
N GLN A 249 4.98 -10.88 -5.00
CA GLN A 249 4.28 -12.15 -5.16
C GLN A 249 3.09 -12.02 -6.11
N LEU A 250 2.77 -13.12 -6.80
CA LEU A 250 1.55 -13.22 -7.59
C LEU A 250 0.34 -13.42 -6.66
N CYS A 251 -0.71 -12.65 -6.92
CA CYS A 251 -1.96 -12.71 -6.17
C CYS A 251 -3.17 -12.48 -7.08
N THR A 252 -4.37 -12.75 -6.56
CA THR A 252 -5.63 -12.43 -7.24
C THR A 252 -6.04 -10.99 -6.94
N ARG A 253 -6.89 -10.39 -7.79
CA ARG A 253 -7.37 -9.00 -7.65
C ARG A 253 -7.83 -8.66 -6.23
N ASP A 254 -8.59 -9.56 -5.63
CA ASP A 254 -9.21 -9.39 -4.32
C ASP A 254 -8.25 -9.56 -3.14
N ALA A 255 -6.99 -9.92 -3.40
CA ALA A 255 -5.91 -9.79 -2.43
C ALA A 255 -5.32 -8.38 -2.40
N LEU A 256 -5.57 -7.53 -3.40
CA LEU A 256 -4.95 -6.23 -3.52
C LEU A 256 -5.80 -5.13 -2.88
N ASP A 257 -5.18 -4.38 -1.98
CA ASP A 257 -5.70 -3.15 -1.41
C ASP A 257 -4.78 -1.96 -1.74
N ILE A 258 -5.26 -0.75 -1.46
CA ILE A 258 -4.46 0.48 -1.57
C ILE A 258 -3.73 0.69 -0.25
N ASP A 259 -2.41 0.87 -0.34
CA ASP A 259 -1.58 1.20 0.83
C ASP A 259 -0.64 2.35 0.51
N HIS A 260 -0.17 3.02 1.55
CA HIS A 260 0.84 4.07 1.42
C HIS A 260 2.24 3.45 1.33
N GLU A 261 3.07 3.92 0.39
CA GLU A 261 4.46 3.49 0.29
C GLU A 261 5.30 3.98 1.48
N VAL A 262 5.06 5.23 1.88
CA VAL A 262 5.51 5.80 3.15
C VAL A 262 4.32 5.79 4.12
N PRO A 263 4.44 5.13 5.30
CA PRO A 263 3.38 5.06 6.30
C PRO A 263 2.80 6.44 6.59
N PHE A 264 1.47 6.54 6.62
CA PHE A 264 0.78 7.81 6.73
C PHE A 264 1.17 8.59 7.99
N GLU A 265 1.57 7.94 9.09
CA GLU A 265 1.94 8.62 10.32
C GLU A 265 3.31 9.30 10.24
N LEU A 266 4.21 8.77 9.41
CA LEU A 266 5.46 9.45 9.08
C LEU A 266 5.17 10.64 8.16
N LEU A 267 4.27 10.45 7.20
CA LEU A 267 3.81 11.53 6.32
C LEU A 267 3.11 12.64 7.13
N ALA A 268 2.19 12.29 8.01
CA ALA A 268 1.42 13.17 8.90
C ALA A 268 2.32 14.07 9.73
N LYS A 269 3.29 13.49 10.45
CA LYS A 269 4.27 14.25 11.23
C LYS A 269 5.07 15.19 10.35
N LYS A 270 5.42 14.75 9.13
CA LYS A 270 6.15 15.60 8.19
C LYS A 270 5.29 16.73 7.64
N MET A 271 4.02 16.48 7.38
CA MET A 271 3.06 17.50 6.94
C MET A 271 2.92 18.60 8.00
N GLU A 272 2.88 18.26 9.29
CA GLU A 272 2.81 19.25 10.37
C GLU A 272 4.00 20.20 10.39
N GLU A 273 5.21 19.71 10.10
CA GLU A 273 6.42 20.55 9.99
C GLU A 273 6.30 21.61 8.88
N HIS A 274 5.45 21.34 7.90
CA HIS A 274 5.17 22.21 6.76
C HIS A 274 3.84 22.96 6.88
N GLY A 275 3.11 22.79 8.00
CA GLY A 275 1.89 23.52 8.31
C GLY A 275 2.14 25.03 8.40
N GLY A 276 1.23 25.82 7.83
CA GLY A 276 1.29 27.27 7.91
C GLY A 276 1.06 27.80 9.34
N PRO A 277 1.06 29.13 9.55
CA PRO A 277 0.80 29.72 10.85
C PRO A 277 -0.58 29.34 11.45
N ASP A 278 -1.52 28.91 10.60
CA ASP A 278 -2.87 28.48 10.98
C ASP A 278 -2.99 26.95 11.17
N GLY A 279 -1.89 26.19 11.03
CA GLY A 279 -1.87 24.73 11.12
C GLY A 279 -2.27 24.02 9.82
N LEU A 280 -2.55 22.72 9.90
CA LEU A 280 -3.12 21.93 8.82
C LEU A 280 -4.65 21.88 8.94
N SER A 281 -5.34 21.92 7.80
CA SER A 281 -6.75 21.56 7.74
C SER A 281 -6.93 20.07 7.46
N LYS A 282 -8.12 19.54 7.74
CA LYS A 282 -8.50 18.18 7.35
C LYS A 282 -8.45 17.99 5.84
N ALA A 283 -8.70 19.04 5.05
CA ALA A 283 -8.52 19.01 3.60
C ALA A 283 -7.06 18.76 3.21
N ASP A 284 -6.09 19.37 3.91
CA ASP A 284 -4.67 19.14 3.64
C ASP A 284 -4.25 17.71 4.02
N ALA A 285 -4.81 17.17 5.11
CA ALA A 285 -4.64 15.77 5.51
C ALA A 285 -5.21 14.79 4.46
N LEU A 286 -6.39 15.07 3.92
CA LEU A 286 -7.01 14.28 2.85
C LEU A 286 -6.19 14.31 1.55
N ASP A 287 -5.64 15.47 1.18
CA ASP A 287 -4.77 15.60 0.01
C ASP A 287 -3.52 14.71 0.17
N GLY A 288 -2.87 14.76 1.35
CA GLY A 288 -1.72 13.90 1.65
C GLY A 288 -2.08 12.41 1.71
N TYR A 289 -3.26 12.07 2.25
CA TYR A 289 -3.75 10.70 2.32
C TYR A 289 -4.08 10.12 0.92
N ASN A 290 -4.50 10.96 -0.01
CA ASN A 290 -4.85 10.59 -1.39
C ASN A 290 -3.74 10.87 -2.41
N GLU A 291 -2.53 11.22 -1.95
CA GLU A 291 -1.39 11.53 -2.81
C GLU A 291 -0.92 10.26 -3.53
N THR A 292 -1.37 10.10 -4.78
CA THR A 292 -1.15 8.91 -5.60
C THR A 292 0.31 8.55 -5.85
N SER A 293 1.25 9.50 -5.73
CA SER A 293 2.68 9.21 -5.81
C SER A 293 3.21 8.46 -4.59
N ASN A 294 2.46 8.45 -3.48
CA ASN A 294 2.73 7.68 -2.26
C ASN A 294 1.80 6.47 -2.12
N LEU A 295 1.03 6.10 -3.15
CA LEU A 295 0.14 4.94 -3.10
C LEU A 295 0.71 3.77 -3.90
N ARG A 296 0.40 2.55 -3.46
CA ARG A 296 0.77 1.31 -4.13
C ARG A 296 -0.31 0.24 -3.93
N LEU A 297 -0.36 -0.72 -4.85
CA LEU A 297 -1.19 -1.92 -4.68
C LEU A 297 -0.43 -2.98 -3.91
N VAL A 298 -0.97 -3.41 -2.77
CA VAL A 298 -0.34 -4.41 -1.91
C VAL A 298 -1.28 -5.55 -1.61
N GLY A 299 -0.70 -6.74 -1.52
CA GLY A 299 -1.37 -7.93 -1.00
C GLY A 299 -1.71 -7.71 0.46
N ARG A 300 -2.89 -8.17 0.90
CA ARG A 300 -3.34 -7.99 2.28
C ARG A 300 -2.39 -8.57 3.34
N SER A 301 -1.63 -9.62 3.00
CA SER A 301 -0.64 -10.24 3.90
C SER A 301 0.54 -9.32 4.26
N VAL A 302 0.79 -8.29 3.45
CA VAL A 302 1.86 -7.31 3.61
C VAL A 302 1.33 -5.88 3.66
N ASN A 303 0.01 -5.73 3.68
CA ASN A 303 -0.65 -4.45 3.81
C ASN A 303 -0.40 -3.92 5.23
N SER A 304 0.14 -2.72 5.32
CA SER A 304 0.35 -2.05 6.61
C SER A 304 -0.93 -1.39 7.11
N SER A 305 -1.86 -1.06 6.20
CA SER A 305 -3.13 -0.45 6.58
C SER A 305 -4.07 -1.48 7.24
N HIS A 306 -4.41 -1.19 8.50
CA HIS A 306 -5.47 -1.75 9.37
C HIS A 306 -5.13 -2.89 10.36
N GLU A 307 -4.21 -3.80 10.08
CA GLU A 307 -4.09 -5.01 10.94
C GLU A 307 -2.71 -5.20 11.60
N TYR A 308 -1.66 -4.52 11.10
CA TYR A 308 -0.27 -4.81 11.47
C TYR A 308 0.61 -3.58 11.74
N GLU A 309 0.05 -2.38 11.76
CA GLU A 309 0.80 -1.17 12.10
C GLU A 309 0.98 -1.03 13.62
N MET A 310 2.22 -1.26 14.05
CA MET A 310 2.65 -0.90 15.40
C MET A 310 2.89 0.62 15.48
N ASP A 311 2.52 1.22 16.61
CA ASP A 311 2.90 2.59 16.94
C ASP A 311 4.42 2.74 17.14
N ALA A 312 4.87 3.97 17.39
CA ALA A 312 6.29 4.26 17.60
C ALA A 312 6.85 3.59 18.88
N GLU A 313 5.97 3.01 19.69
CA GLU A 313 6.20 2.33 20.94
C GLU A 313 6.08 0.79 20.81
N GLY A 314 5.71 0.28 19.63
CA GLY A 314 5.60 -1.15 19.33
C GLY A 314 4.23 -1.79 19.64
N ASN A 315 3.15 -1.01 19.77
CA ASN A 315 1.79 -1.50 20.04
C ASN A 315 0.89 -1.45 18.80
N TYR A 316 0.05 -2.47 18.60
CA TYR A 316 -1.03 -2.42 17.60
C TYR A 316 -2.02 -1.29 17.91
N ARG A 317 -2.46 -0.56 16.87
CA ARG A 317 -3.06 0.79 16.99
C ARG A 317 -4.58 0.87 17.02
N ASP A 318 -5.29 -0.22 17.26
CA ASP A 318 -6.74 -0.27 17.15
C ASP A 318 -7.46 0.59 18.22
N GLU A 319 -7.79 1.83 17.88
CA GLU A 319 -8.97 2.54 18.41
C GLU A 319 -9.99 2.74 17.27
N GLU A 320 -10.51 1.64 16.71
CA GLU A 320 -11.68 1.69 15.83
C GLU A 320 -12.96 1.89 16.66
N GLU A 321 -13.85 2.78 16.19
CA GLU A 321 -15.20 2.85 16.74
C GLU A 321 -15.98 1.58 16.32
N PRO A 322 -16.70 0.94 17.26
CA PRO A 322 -17.30 -0.36 17.02
C PRO A 322 -18.37 -0.31 15.93
N GLU A 323 -18.33 -1.29 15.02
CA GLU A 323 -19.40 -1.52 14.04
C GLU A 323 -20.76 -1.65 14.75
N GLN A 324 -21.72 -0.82 14.38
CA GLN A 324 -23.09 -0.90 14.87
C GLN A 324 -23.97 -1.71 13.91
N PRO A 325 -24.89 -2.57 14.42
CA PRO A 325 -25.90 -3.20 13.57
C PRO A 325 -26.70 -2.14 12.79
N GLY A 326 -26.68 -2.21 11.45
CA GLY A 326 -27.37 -1.25 10.59
C GLY A 326 -26.58 0.03 10.25
N GLU A 327 -25.30 0.12 10.63
CA GLU A 327 -24.42 1.27 10.32
C GLU A 327 -24.33 1.60 8.81
N PHE A 328 -24.56 0.61 7.95
CA PHE A 328 -24.53 0.77 6.49
C PHE A 328 -25.92 0.98 5.86
N ASP A 329 -27.01 1.03 6.63
CA ASP A 329 -28.37 1.22 6.10
C ASP A 329 -28.60 2.63 5.50
N GLY A 330 -27.62 3.54 5.62
CA GLY A 330 -27.62 4.87 5.01
C GLY A 330 -26.60 5.08 3.89
N LEU A 331 -25.69 4.14 3.61
CA LEU A 331 -24.54 4.38 2.72
C LEU A 331 -24.89 4.48 1.21
N ILE A 332 -26.16 4.32 0.84
CA ILE A 332 -26.65 4.40 -0.55
C ILE A 332 -27.84 5.37 -0.71
N ALA A 333 -28.21 6.17 0.31
CA ALA A 333 -29.34 7.08 0.18
C ALA A 333 -29.05 8.52 0.64
N SER A 334 -28.93 9.36 -0.40
CA SER A 334 -29.36 10.76 -0.54
C SER A 334 -28.60 11.88 0.19
N ASP A 335 -28.10 12.77 -0.68
CA ASP A 335 -28.32 14.22 -0.67
C ASP A 335 -27.87 14.99 0.58
N ASP A 336 -26.59 15.35 0.61
CA ASP A 336 -26.17 16.62 1.20
C ASP A 336 -25.74 17.57 0.08
N GLU A 337 -26.45 18.70 0.00
CA GLU A 337 -26.15 19.84 -0.87
C GLU A 337 -24.77 20.42 -0.52
N ASP A 338 -23.72 19.89 -1.13
CA ASP A 338 -22.39 20.50 -1.12
C ASP A 338 -22.41 21.70 -2.09
N GLU A 339 -22.23 22.92 -1.58
CA GLU A 339 -21.81 24.05 -2.42
C GLU A 339 -20.43 23.73 -3.00
N GLU A 340 -20.41 23.20 -4.22
CA GLU A 340 -19.18 23.01 -4.99
C GLU A 340 -18.46 24.35 -5.16
N LEU A 341 -17.16 24.36 -4.86
CA LEU A 341 -16.30 25.51 -5.11
C LEU A 341 -16.28 25.85 -6.60
N SER A 342 -16.19 27.14 -6.92
CA SER A 342 -16.18 27.57 -8.31
C SER A 342 -14.98 26.98 -9.07
N PRO A 343 -15.12 26.64 -10.37
CA PRO A 343 -14.01 26.13 -11.19
C PRO A 343 -12.77 27.03 -11.21
N GLU A 344 -12.93 28.35 -11.04
CA GLU A 344 -11.81 29.30 -10.89
C GLU A 344 -11.06 29.10 -9.57
N THR A 345 -11.79 28.90 -8.46
CA THR A 345 -11.21 28.64 -7.14
C THR A 345 -10.53 27.27 -7.09
N ILE A 346 -11.11 26.26 -7.75
CA ILE A 346 -10.49 24.94 -7.92
C ILE A 346 -9.18 25.08 -8.73
N GLY A 347 -9.19 25.86 -9.81
CA GLY A 347 -7.99 26.13 -10.61
C GLY A 347 -6.88 26.86 -9.83
N GLU A 348 -7.23 27.84 -8.99
CA GLU A 348 -6.29 28.57 -8.14
C GLU A 348 -5.69 27.68 -7.03
N LEU A 349 -6.49 26.81 -6.41
CA LEU A 349 -6.03 25.88 -5.38
C LEU A 349 -5.20 24.72 -5.96
N GLN A 350 -5.55 24.21 -7.14
CA GLN A 350 -4.73 23.24 -7.87
C GLN A 350 -3.39 23.83 -8.33
N ALA A 351 -3.34 25.12 -8.68
CA ALA A 351 -2.08 25.81 -8.98
C ALA A 351 -1.21 26.00 -7.73
N LEU A 352 -1.83 26.13 -6.55
CA LEU A 352 -1.13 26.21 -5.27
C LEU A 352 -0.62 24.84 -4.78
N GLY A 353 -1.44 23.78 -4.93
CA GLY A 353 -1.09 22.40 -4.58
C GLY A 353 0.02 21.82 -5.47
N ARG A 354 0.02 22.15 -6.76
CA ARG A 354 1.13 21.83 -7.69
C ARG A 354 2.47 22.46 -7.32
N ALA A 355 2.49 23.45 -6.42
CA ALA A 355 3.71 24.07 -5.91
C ALA A 355 4.29 23.35 -4.67
N TYR A 356 3.64 22.29 -4.18
CA TYR A 356 4.09 21.45 -3.06
C TYR A 356 4.94 20.27 -3.58
N ARG A 357 6.07 19.96 -2.93
CA ARG A 357 7.07 18.98 -3.42
C ARG A 357 7.20 17.77 -2.50
N VAL A 358 7.12 16.60 -3.12
CA VAL A 358 7.23 15.23 -2.57
C VAL A 358 8.60 14.97 -1.91
N PRO A 359 8.70 14.14 -0.84
CA PRO A 359 9.97 13.60 -0.37
C PRO A 359 10.54 12.62 -1.40
N GLU A 360 11.66 12.97 -2.03
CA GLU A 360 12.13 12.28 -3.23
C GLU A 360 12.94 11.01 -2.95
N MET A 361 12.69 9.98 -3.76
CA MET A 361 13.48 8.74 -3.82
C MET A 361 14.97 9.07 -3.94
N ARG A 362 15.83 8.33 -3.22
CA ARG A 362 17.28 8.55 -3.31
C ARG A 362 17.80 8.24 -4.72
N VAL A 363 18.82 8.96 -5.17
CA VAL A 363 19.42 8.81 -6.51
C VAL A 363 19.97 7.41 -6.81
N ASP A 364 20.29 6.62 -5.77
CA ASP A 364 20.72 5.22 -5.90
C ASP A 364 19.56 4.22 -6.09
N ASN A 365 18.31 4.68 -6.01
CA ASN A 365 17.13 3.88 -6.33
C ASN A 365 16.87 3.87 -7.86
N PRO A 366 16.64 2.71 -8.49
CA PRO A 366 16.30 2.59 -9.91
C PRO A 366 15.11 3.44 -10.38
N GLY A 367 14.18 3.79 -9.49
CA GLY A 367 13.04 4.66 -9.79
C GLY A 367 13.35 6.16 -9.84
N HIS A 368 14.55 6.58 -9.42
CA HIS A 368 14.94 7.99 -9.48
C HIS A 368 15.25 8.42 -10.92
N ARG A 369 14.71 9.55 -11.39
CA ARG A 369 14.88 10.03 -12.78
C ARG A 369 16.33 10.22 -13.24
N ASP A 370 17.26 10.46 -12.31
CA ASP A 370 18.68 10.65 -12.58
C ASP A 370 19.52 9.41 -12.21
N HIS A 371 18.86 8.27 -11.94
CA HIS A 371 19.52 7.01 -11.58
C HIS A 371 20.52 6.56 -12.64
N ASP A 372 20.15 6.61 -13.92
CA ASP A 372 21.03 6.20 -15.02
C ASP A 372 22.33 7.03 -15.06
N LEU A 373 22.23 8.33 -14.79
CA LEU A 373 23.40 9.22 -14.76
C LEU A 373 24.27 8.94 -13.51
N TYR A 374 23.64 8.55 -12.41
CA TYR A 374 24.32 8.08 -11.21
C TYR A 374 25.06 6.75 -11.42
N GLU A 375 24.45 5.77 -12.09
CA GLU A 375 25.10 4.51 -12.44
C GLU A 375 26.29 4.74 -13.39
N GLN A 376 26.17 5.66 -14.35
CA GLN A 376 27.30 6.10 -15.17
C GLN A 376 28.43 6.69 -14.34
N ALA A 377 28.12 7.62 -13.42
CA ALA A 377 29.11 8.22 -12.52
C ALA A 377 29.80 7.16 -11.65
N LEU A 378 29.02 6.23 -11.08
CA LEU A 378 29.50 5.16 -10.21
C LEU A 378 30.41 4.17 -10.97
N GLY A 379 29.99 3.75 -12.17
CA GLY A 379 30.76 2.87 -13.04
C GLY A 379 32.08 3.51 -13.51
N CYS A 380 32.04 4.75 -13.99
CA CYS A 380 33.23 5.47 -14.43
C CYS A 380 34.19 5.76 -13.27
N LEU A 381 33.67 6.16 -12.09
CA LEU A 381 34.48 6.38 -10.90
C LEU A 381 35.17 5.08 -10.44
N GLY A 382 34.47 3.94 -10.48
CA GLY A 382 35.03 2.61 -10.16
C GLY A 382 36.19 2.18 -11.06
N ASN A 383 36.33 2.79 -12.24
CA ASN A 383 37.45 2.53 -13.15
C ASN A 383 38.70 3.37 -12.86
N THR A 384 38.63 4.33 -11.92
CA THR A 384 39.75 5.19 -11.53
C THR A 384 40.51 4.63 -10.32
N ASP A 385 41.80 4.96 -10.20
CA ASP A 385 42.60 4.59 -9.03
C ASP A 385 42.04 5.19 -7.72
N ILE A 386 41.48 6.40 -7.76
CA ILE A 386 40.85 7.04 -6.59
C ILE A 386 39.56 6.30 -6.20
N GLY A 387 38.67 6.00 -7.15
CA GLY A 387 37.41 5.32 -6.86
C GLY A 387 37.62 3.91 -6.35
N ARG A 388 38.65 3.20 -6.82
CA ARG A 388 39.05 1.88 -6.28
C ARG A 388 39.63 1.97 -4.87
N GLY A 389 40.18 3.12 -4.49
CA GLY A 389 40.69 3.39 -3.15
C GLY A 389 39.63 3.85 -2.14
N MET A 390 38.40 4.16 -2.59
CA MET A 390 37.27 4.54 -1.73
C MET A 390 36.54 3.32 -1.18
N SER A 391 36.04 3.43 0.05
CA SER A 391 35.03 2.50 0.56
C SER A 391 33.77 2.53 -0.32
N GLU A 392 32.92 1.51 -0.18
CA GLU A 392 31.68 1.44 -0.97
C GLU A 392 30.78 2.66 -0.73
N SER A 393 30.62 3.08 0.54
CA SER A 393 29.82 4.24 0.90
C SER A 393 30.41 5.55 0.37
N GLU A 394 31.73 5.78 0.50
CA GLU A 394 32.39 6.97 -0.03
C GLU A 394 32.28 7.07 -1.55
N ARG A 395 32.32 5.92 -2.25
CA ARG A 395 32.21 5.86 -3.70
C ARG A 395 30.80 6.17 -4.18
N LYS A 396 29.79 5.65 -3.47
CA LYS A 396 28.37 5.96 -3.70
C LYS A 396 28.08 7.45 -3.49
N ASN A 397 28.57 8.02 -2.39
CA ASN A 397 28.48 9.46 -2.10
C ASN A 397 29.15 10.33 -3.18
N ALA A 398 30.36 9.96 -3.60
CA ALA A 398 31.09 10.67 -4.63
C ALA A 398 30.40 10.58 -6.01
N ALA A 399 29.80 9.43 -6.34
CA ALA A 399 29.00 9.26 -7.54
C ALA A 399 27.75 10.17 -7.52
N GLY A 400 26.99 10.21 -6.42
CA GLY A 400 25.85 11.11 -6.27
C GLY A 400 26.22 12.59 -6.41
N SER A 401 27.37 12.99 -5.85
CA SER A 401 27.90 14.35 -5.97
C SER A 401 28.31 14.70 -7.41
N LEU A 402 28.86 13.74 -8.15
CA LEU A 402 29.18 13.91 -9.57
C LEU A 402 27.92 14.04 -10.42
N THR A 403 26.89 13.25 -10.15
CA THR A 403 25.58 13.34 -10.80
C THR A 403 24.97 14.73 -10.61
N LEU A 404 24.97 15.23 -9.37
CA LEU A 404 24.50 16.57 -9.05
C LEU A 404 25.23 17.65 -9.85
N ALA A 405 26.56 17.60 -9.85
CA ALA A 405 27.40 18.56 -10.57
C ALA A 405 27.18 18.48 -12.09
N ALA A 406 27.11 17.27 -12.65
CA ALA A 406 26.86 17.03 -14.06
C ALA A 406 25.51 17.62 -14.49
N LYS A 407 24.44 17.35 -13.72
CA LYS A 407 23.13 17.95 -13.98
C LYS A 407 23.20 19.46 -13.89
N ASN A 408 23.78 20.04 -12.85
CA ASN A 408 23.87 21.50 -12.70
C ASN A 408 24.53 22.18 -13.91
N PHE A 409 25.54 21.54 -14.49
CA PHE A 409 26.29 22.03 -15.66
C PHE A 409 25.76 21.56 -17.02
N ASN A 410 24.56 20.97 -17.07
CA ASN A 410 23.90 20.50 -18.29
C ASN A 410 24.71 19.44 -19.05
N LEU A 411 25.34 18.51 -18.33
CA LEU A 411 25.86 17.29 -18.96
C LEU A 411 24.70 16.30 -19.13
N ASP A 412 24.60 15.72 -20.33
CA ASP A 412 23.56 14.73 -20.64
C ASP A 412 23.97 13.30 -20.27
N CYS A 413 25.28 13.05 -20.21
CA CYS A 413 25.88 11.77 -19.83
C CYS A 413 27.25 11.98 -19.15
N ILE A 414 27.75 10.93 -18.50
CA ILE A 414 29.10 10.88 -17.93
C ILE A 414 29.85 9.72 -18.61
N ASP A 415 30.63 10.04 -19.64
CA ASP A 415 31.41 9.05 -20.39
C ASP A 415 32.71 8.67 -19.67
N ALA A 416 33.27 9.60 -18.89
CA ALA A 416 34.48 9.38 -18.13
C ALA A 416 34.52 10.18 -16.82
N VAL A 417 35.21 9.62 -15.83
CA VAL A 417 35.62 10.33 -14.61
C VAL A 417 37.14 10.38 -14.56
N ALA A 418 37.69 11.58 -14.35
CA ALA A 418 39.14 11.79 -14.24
C ALA A 418 39.49 12.54 -12.96
N THR A 419 40.77 12.55 -12.60
CA THR A 419 41.30 13.28 -11.44
C THR A 419 42.38 14.25 -11.88
N ASP A 420 42.62 15.31 -11.12
CA ASP A 420 43.76 16.19 -11.39
C ASP A 420 45.09 15.41 -11.25
N ASN A 421 46.00 15.61 -12.20
CA ASN A 421 47.28 14.91 -12.29
C ASN A 421 48.32 15.45 -11.30
N GLN A 422 48.09 16.61 -10.68
CA GLN A 422 49.05 17.21 -9.73
C GLN A 422 48.87 16.69 -8.30
N ASP A 423 47.69 16.89 -7.72
CA ASP A 423 47.43 16.61 -6.30
C ASP A 423 46.23 15.67 -6.08
N LYS A 424 45.56 15.24 -7.17
CA LYS A 424 44.38 14.37 -7.13
C LYS A 424 43.25 14.93 -6.25
N SER A 425 43.16 16.25 -6.05
CA SER A 425 42.18 16.88 -5.16
C SER A 425 40.79 17.08 -5.78
N LYS A 426 40.67 16.89 -7.10
CA LYS A 426 39.43 17.13 -7.87
C LYS A 426 39.02 15.89 -8.65
N LEU A 427 37.70 15.64 -8.70
CA LEU A 427 37.05 14.72 -9.63
C LEU A 427 36.44 15.51 -10.78
N PHE A 428 36.60 15.04 -12.00
CA PHE A 428 36.03 15.60 -13.21
C PHE A 428 35.01 14.62 -13.78
N ALA A 429 33.76 15.06 -13.99
CA ALA A 429 32.80 14.36 -14.85
C ALA A 429 32.92 14.91 -16.27
N ILE A 430 33.06 14.03 -17.25
CA ILE A 430 33.42 14.36 -18.63
C ILE A 430 32.37 13.77 -19.59
N GLN A 431 31.83 14.62 -20.46
CA GLN A 431 30.97 14.23 -21.58
C GLN A 431 31.77 14.34 -22.90
N GLY A 432 31.86 13.22 -23.63
CA GLY A 432 32.58 13.09 -24.91
C GLY A 432 34.08 12.78 -24.77
N ASP A 433 34.82 13.01 -25.87
CA ASP A 433 36.28 12.78 -25.91
C ASP A 433 37.00 13.81 -25.00
N PRO A 434 37.83 13.38 -24.02
CA PRO A 434 38.55 14.26 -23.11
C PRO A 434 39.39 15.37 -23.77
N ARG A 435 39.69 15.29 -25.07
CA ARG A 435 40.43 16.32 -25.83
C ARG A 435 39.57 17.51 -26.27
N ASN A 436 38.24 17.37 -26.27
CA ASN A 436 37.26 18.39 -26.68
C ASN A 436 35.93 18.24 -25.89
N ALA A 437 36.02 17.90 -24.61
CA ALA A 437 34.86 17.55 -23.79
C ALA A 437 34.24 18.74 -23.06
N ASN A 438 32.93 18.63 -22.79
CA ASN A 438 32.29 19.37 -21.71
C ASN A 438 32.61 18.66 -20.40
N TYR A 439 33.02 19.42 -19.38
CA TYR A 439 33.36 18.84 -18.09
C TYR A 439 32.93 19.74 -16.95
N VAL A 440 32.67 19.10 -15.82
CA VAL A 440 32.47 19.75 -14.52
C VAL A 440 33.38 19.08 -13.50
N TRP A 441 33.77 19.81 -12.46
CA TRP A 441 34.61 19.24 -11.41
C TRP A 441 34.08 19.53 -10.01
N ILE A 442 34.39 18.63 -9.08
CA ILE A 442 34.09 18.75 -7.66
C ILE A 442 35.32 18.38 -6.81
N PRO A 443 35.50 18.95 -5.59
CA PRO A 443 36.53 18.51 -4.66
C PRO A 443 36.31 17.08 -4.17
N VAL A 444 37.36 16.25 -4.16
CA VAL A 444 37.29 14.84 -3.73
C VAL A 444 36.80 14.69 -2.29
N GLU A 445 37.34 15.48 -1.35
CA GLU A 445 36.98 15.36 0.07
C GLU A 445 35.53 15.80 0.33
N GLY A 446 35.05 16.81 -0.37
CA GLY A 446 33.63 17.21 -0.31
C GLY A 446 32.72 16.12 -0.88
N ALA A 447 33.11 15.51 -2.00
CA ALA A 447 32.33 14.47 -2.67
C ALA A 447 32.15 13.20 -1.82
N LYS A 448 33.16 12.83 -1.00
CA LYS A 448 33.06 11.67 -0.09
C LYS A 448 32.10 11.92 1.09
N GLN A 449 32.07 13.17 1.58
CA GLN A 449 31.31 13.56 2.77
C GLN A 449 29.87 13.93 2.47
N GLN A 450 29.58 14.37 1.24
CA GLN A 450 28.24 14.68 0.81
C GLN A 450 27.45 13.38 0.62
N SER A 451 26.49 13.16 1.51
CA SER A 451 25.64 11.97 1.50
C SER A 451 24.82 11.87 0.20
N LEU A 452 24.38 10.66 -0.12
CA LEU A 452 23.47 10.41 -1.24
C LEU A 452 22.15 11.17 -1.07
N GLU A 453 21.66 11.28 0.16
CA GLU A 453 20.47 12.04 0.53
C GLU A 453 20.63 13.52 0.19
N GLN A 454 21.77 14.13 0.57
CA GLN A 454 22.07 15.53 0.22
C GLN A 454 22.21 15.74 -1.30
N SER A 455 22.81 14.78 -2.00
CA SER A 455 22.94 14.84 -3.45
C SER A 455 21.59 14.72 -4.15
N THR A 456 20.70 13.87 -3.62
CA THR A 456 19.32 13.70 -4.08
C THR A 456 18.55 15.02 -3.94
N VAL A 457 18.57 15.63 -2.75
CA VAL A 457 17.94 16.94 -2.52
C VAL A 457 18.43 18.00 -3.52
N GLY A 458 19.74 18.06 -3.78
CA GLY A 458 20.30 18.99 -4.75
C GLY A 458 19.82 18.75 -6.18
N LEU A 459 19.75 17.49 -6.63
CA LEU A 459 19.32 17.13 -7.98
C LEU A 459 17.90 17.58 -8.25
N ASN A 460 17.11 17.46 -7.21
CA ASN A 460 15.71 17.75 -7.26
C ASN A 460 15.37 19.23 -7.24
N GLN A 461 16.14 20.00 -6.48
CA GLN A 461 16.10 21.45 -6.57
C GLN A 461 16.47 21.93 -7.99
N LEU A 462 17.50 21.35 -8.63
CA LEU A 462 17.90 21.75 -9.98
C LEU A 462 16.82 21.51 -11.04
N ALA A 463 16.11 20.39 -10.94
CA ALA A 463 15.02 20.14 -11.88
C ALA A 463 13.87 21.12 -11.68
N TYR A 464 13.59 21.52 -10.44
CA TYR A 464 12.60 22.56 -10.16
C TYR A 464 12.90 23.85 -10.88
N GLU A 465 14.14 24.31 -10.72
CA GLU A 465 14.57 25.60 -11.20
C GLU A 465 14.49 25.63 -12.74
N ARG A 466 14.71 24.48 -13.39
CA ARG A 466 14.54 24.32 -14.84
C ARG A 466 13.10 24.28 -15.30
N GLU A 467 12.24 23.56 -14.58
CA GLU A 467 10.80 23.50 -14.89
C GLU A 467 10.17 24.89 -14.79
N GLN A 468 10.49 25.65 -13.74
CA GLN A 468 10.03 27.03 -13.59
C GLN A 468 10.54 27.97 -14.69
N GLN A 469 11.82 27.86 -15.07
CA GLN A 469 12.37 28.66 -16.17
C GLN A 469 11.73 28.33 -17.53
N GLY A 470 11.43 27.05 -17.78
CA GLY A 470 10.74 26.59 -18.99
C GLY A 470 9.30 27.10 -19.08
N GLN A 471 8.57 27.10 -17.96
CA GLN A 471 7.21 27.64 -17.91
C GLN A 471 7.16 29.15 -18.11
N GLN A 472 8.10 29.92 -17.54
CA GLN A 472 8.19 31.36 -17.76
C GLN A 472 8.53 31.73 -19.20
N GLN A 473 9.43 30.99 -19.87
CA GLN A 473 9.73 31.21 -21.29
C GLN A 473 8.55 30.86 -22.20
N THR A 474 7.78 29.83 -21.83
CA THR A 474 6.59 29.41 -22.60
C THR A 474 5.47 30.44 -22.46
N GLN A 475 5.23 30.98 -21.25
CA GLN A 475 4.28 32.08 -21.06
C GLN A 475 4.69 33.37 -21.78
N GLN A 476 5.97 33.74 -21.79
CA GLN A 476 6.45 34.90 -22.56
C GLN A 476 6.34 34.70 -24.08
N ARG A 477 6.56 33.48 -24.60
CA ARG A 477 6.36 33.19 -26.03
C ARG A 477 4.89 33.24 -26.41
N THR A 478 3.99 32.73 -25.57
CA THR A 478 2.55 32.79 -25.80
C THR A 478 2.01 34.23 -25.72
N GLN A 479 2.52 35.06 -24.80
CA GLN A 479 2.18 36.49 -24.74
C GLN A 479 2.71 37.28 -25.94
N ASN A 480 3.94 37.03 -26.39
CA ASN A 480 4.52 37.69 -27.57
C ASN A 480 3.86 37.23 -28.89
N ALA A 481 3.35 36.00 -28.95
CA ALA A 481 2.61 35.48 -30.11
C ALA A 481 1.16 36.01 -30.19
N MET A 482 0.59 36.49 -29.08
CA MET A 482 -0.73 37.16 -29.05
C MET A 482 -0.65 38.68 -29.29
N THR A 483 0.56 39.26 -29.31
CA THR A 483 0.79 40.70 -29.56
C THR A 483 1.41 41.02 -30.93
N MET A 484 1.66 40.01 -31.77
CA MET A 484 1.88 40.15 -33.22
C MET A 484 0.63 39.71 -33.98
#